data_AF-A0A8X6YX17-F1
#
_entry.id   AF-A0A8X6YX17-F1
#
_cell.length_a   1.000
_cell.length_b   1.000
_cell.length_c   1.000
_cell.angle_alpha   90.00
_cell.angle_beta   90.00
_cell.angle_gamma   90.00
#
_symmetry.space_group_name_H-M   'P 1'
#
loop_
_entity.id
_entity.type
_entity.pdbx_description
1 polymer ?
#
loop_
_entity_poly.entity_id
_entity_poly.type
_entity_poly.pdbx_seq_one_letter_code
_entity_poly.pdbx_strand_id
1 'polypeptide(L)' 'MVTVYEEKCVSDKSVRKWSARFRAGRESVADDQIPGQANTVITSDLIDKVDDLMRSDRRVTLRMLALKVDVSYGTV' A
#
# COMPACT_ATOMS: atom_id res chain seq x y z
N MET A 1 3.54 9.64 31.04
CA MET A 1 4.20 8.73 30.07
C MET A 1 5.71 8.93 30.05
N VAL A 2 6.22 10.16 29.93
CA VAL A 2 7.66 10.43 29.95
C VAL A 2 8.34 9.92 31.22
N THR A 3 7.65 9.90 32.35
CA THR A 3 8.17 9.35 33.63
C THR A 3 8.42 7.84 33.65
N VAL A 4 7.86 7.09 32.69
CA VAL A 4 7.98 5.61 32.62
C VAL A 4 8.69 5.16 31.35
N TYR A 5 8.45 5.87 30.23
CA TYR A 5 8.96 5.51 28.91
C TYR A 5 10.02 6.48 28.37
N GLU A 6 10.27 7.59 29.08
CA GLU A 6 11.30 8.59 28.78
C GLU A 6 11.36 8.95 27.28
N GLU A 7 12.50 8.74 26.63
CA GLU A 7 12.72 9.05 25.21
C GLU A 7 11.92 8.17 24.25
N LYS A 8 11.47 6.99 24.69
CA LYS A 8 10.63 6.07 23.90
C LYS A 8 9.13 6.36 24.05
N CYS A 9 8.78 7.45 24.73
CA CYS A 9 7.41 7.89 24.89
C CYS A 9 6.78 8.27 23.54
N VAL A 10 5.57 7.76 23.28
CA VAL A 10 4.75 8.21 22.16
C VAL A 10 4.26 9.65 22.40
N SER A 11 4.12 10.42 21.31
CA SER A 11 3.60 11.79 21.39
C SER A 11 2.18 11.86 21.96
N ASP A 12 1.84 12.95 22.65
CA ASP A 12 0.48 13.17 23.18
C ASP A 12 -0.60 13.07 22.09
N LYS A 13 -0.29 13.54 20.88
CA LYS A 13 -1.17 13.41 19.70
C LYS A 13 -1.46 11.95 19.36
N SER A 14 -0.45 11.09 19.38
CA SER A 14 -0.61 9.65 19.13
C SER A 14 -1.47 9.00 20.22
N VAL A 15 -1.26 9.36 21.48
CA VAL A 15 -2.03 8.85 22.63
C VAL A 15 -3.51 9.21 22.49
N ARG A 16 -3.82 10.48 22.21
CA ARG A 16 -5.21 10.93 22.02
C ARG A 16 -5.89 10.23 20.83
N LYS A 17 -5.16 10.05 19.72
CA LYS A 17 -5.66 9.33 18.54
C LYS A 17 -6.05 7.88 18.89
N TRP A 18 -5.17 7.15 19.57
CA TRP A 18 -5.44 5.77 19.97
C TRP A 18 -6.54 5.68 21.03
N SER A 19 -6.56 6.59 22.01
CA SER A 19 -7.64 6.66 23.00
C SER A 19 -9.02 6.84 22.36
N ALA A 20 -9.13 7.71 21.35
CA ALA A 20 -10.37 7.88 20.60
C ALA A 20 -10.77 6.61 19.82
N ARG A 21 -9.81 5.93 19.20
CA ARG A 21 -10.04 4.67 18.46
C ARG A 21 -10.55 3.56 19.37
N PHE A 22 -9.95 3.37 20.54
CA PHE A 22 -10.41 2.38 21.52
C PHE A 22 -11.80 2.72 22.06
N ARG A 23 -12.09 3.99 22.34
CA ARG A 23 -13.44 4.44 22.73
C ARG A 23 -14.48 4.23 21.65
N ALA A 24 -14.08 4.24 20.38
CA ALA A 24 -14.95 3.95 19.24
C ALA A 24 -15.18 2.44 19.01
N GLY A 25 -14.70 1.57 19.90
CA GLY A 25 -14.93 0.12 19.83
C GLY A 25 -13.85 -0.66 19.07
N ARG A 26 -12.74 -0.03 18.68
CA ARG A 26 -11.58 -0.77 18.17
C ARG A 26 -10.97 -1.58 19.31
N GLU A 27 -10.76 -2.87 19.12
CA GLU A 27 -10.07 -3.74 20.11
C GLU A 27 -8.64 -4.09 19.69
N SER A 28 -8.34 -4.04 18.39
CA SER A 28 -7.01 -4.39 17.87
C SER A 28 -5.99 -3.27 18.03
N VAL A 29 -4.79 -3.66 18.47
CA VAL A 29 -3.60 -2.78 18.59
C VAL A 29 -2.77 -2.77 17.29
N ALA A 30 -3.01 -3.72 16.38
CA ALA A 30 -2.31 -3.75 15.09
C ALA A 30 -2.63 -2.50 14.27
N ASP A 31 -1.70 -2.09 13.41
CA ASP A 31 -1.94 -1.00 12.48
C ASP A 31 -3.07 -1.32 11.51
N ASP A 32 -3.74 -0.28 11.03
CA ASP A 32 -4.68 -0.43 9.92
C ASP A 32 -3.92 -0.84 8.67
N GLN A 33 -4.58 -1.58 7.77
CA GLN A 33 -3.98 -1.89 6.48
C GLN A 33 -3.61 -0.58 5.78
N ILE A 34 -2.32 -0.37 5.57
CA ILE A 34 -1.81 0.78 4.83
C ILE A 34 -1.90 0.38 3.36
N PRO A 35 -2.77 1.01 2.54
CA PRO A 35 -2.74 0.78 1.11
C PRO A 35 -1.39 1.28 0.59
N GLY A 36 -0.54 0.35 0.17
CA GLY A 36 0.69 0.70 -0.52
C GLY A 36 0.39 1.32 -1.88
N GLN A 37 1.32 2.11 -2.43
CA GLN A 37 1.19 2.70 -3.77
C GLN A 37 0.91 1.63 -4.85
N ALA A 38 1.47 0.44 -4.69
CA ALA A 38 1.18 -0.73 -5.52
C ALA A 38 -0.31 -1.09 -5.53
N ASN A 39 -1.03 -1.00 -4.41
CA ASN A 39 -2.47 -1.29 -4.37
C ASN A 39 -3.33 -0.22 -5.07
N THR A 40 -2.82 1.00 -5.22
CA THR A 40 -3.55 2.09 -5.90
C THR A 40 -3.34 2.06 -7.41
N VAL A 41 -2.14 1.67 -7.85
CA VAL A 41 -1.73 1.71 -9.28
C VAL A 41 -1.88 0.35 -9.95
N ILE A 42 -1.62 -0.75 -9.23
CA ILE A 42 -1.69 -2.12 -9.75
C ILE A 42 -3.08 -2.67 -9.43
N THR A 43 -4.00 -2.54 -10.39
CA THR A 43 -5.33 -3.16 -10.33
C THR A 43 -5.28 -4.60 -10.86
N SER A 44 -6.26 -5.44 -10.48
CA SER A 44 -6.41 -6.79 -11.08
C SER A 44 -6.47 -6.73 -12.59
N ASP A 45 -7.21 -5.76 -13.13
CA ASP A 45 -7.39 -5.56 -14.56
C ASP A 45 -6.07 -5.22 -15.27
N LEU A 46 -5.14 -4.54 -14.57
CA LEU A 46 -3.80 -4.26 -15.07
C LEU A 46 -2.98 -5.54 -15.18
N ILE A 47 -3.05 -6.39 -14.15
CA ILE A 47 -2.34 -7.67 -14.08
C ILE A 47 -2.83 -8.58 -15.20
N ASP A 48 -4.14 -8.72 -15.38
CA ASP A 48 -4.73 -9.58 -16.41
C ASP A 48 -4.32 -9.14 -17.82
N LYS A 49 -4.33 -7.83 -18.09
CA LYS A 49 -3.88 -7.28 -19.38
C LYS A 49 -2.40 -7.57 -19.67
N VAL A 50 -1.53 -7.44 -18.67
CA VAL A 50 -0.10 -7.74 -18.83
C VAL A 50 0.11 -9.24 -19.08
N ASP A 51 -0.61 -10.09 -18.34
CA ASP A 51 -0.53 -11.54 -18.45
C ASP A 51 -1.00 -12.03 -19.84
N ASP A 52 -2.12 -11.48 -20.35
CA ASP A 52 -2.60 -11.77 -21.71
C ASP A 52 -1.62 -11.31 -22.80
N LEU A 53 -0.98 -10.15 -22.61
CA LEU A 53 0.05 -9.66 -23.53
C LEU A 53 1.29 -10.55 -23.54
N MET A 54 1.71 -11.06 -22.39
CA MET A 54 2.84 -12.00 -22.28
C MET A 54 2.51 -13.37 -22.88
N ARG A 55 1.27 -13.85 -22.72
CA ARG A 55 0.84 -15.13 -23.31
C ARG A 55 0.67 -15.06 -24.83
N SER A 56 0.19 -13.93 -25.35
CA SER A 56 -0.02 -13.73 -26.78
C SER A 56 1.28 -13.53 -27.56
N ASP A 57 2.27 -12.86 -26.99
CA ASP A 57 3.57 -12.63 -27.62
C ASP A 57 4.72 -12.85 -26.63
N ARG A 58 5.54 -13.88 -26.90
CA ARG A 58 6.70 -14.21 -26.06
C ARG A 58 7.85 -13.19 -26.20
N ARG A 59 7.83 -12.31 -27.20
CA ARG A 59 8.91 -11.34 -27.48
C ARG A 59 8.61 -9.93 -26.97
N VAL A 60 7.64 -9.75 -26.07
CA VAL A 60 7.27 -8.43 -25.56
C VAL A 60 8.33 -7.93 -24.56
N THR A 61 8.75 -6.67 -24.71
CA THR A 61 9.66 -6.00 -23.77
C THR A 61 8.88 -5.16 -22.75
N LEU A 62 9.47 -4.88 -21.58
CA LEU A 62 8.86 -4.04 -20.53
C LEU A 62 8.41 -2.66 -21.06
N ARG A 63 9.18 -2.05 -21.97
CA ARG A 63 8.79 -0.78 -22.61
C ARG A 63 7.53 -0.91 -23.47
N MET A 64 7.39 -2.01 -24.20
CA MET A 64 6.18 -2.27 -24.99
C MET A 64 4.97 -2.57 -24.11
N LEU A 65 5.16 -3.27 -22.98
CA LEU A 65 4.09 -3.48 -22.01
C LEU A 65 3.62 -2.15 -21.41
N ALA A 66 4.56 -1.32 -20.95
CA ALA A 66 4.26 0.02 -20.42
C ALA A 66 3.46 0.88 -21.41
N LEU A 67 3.86 0.89 -22.69
CA LEU A 67 3.15 1.59 -23.76
C LEU A 67 1.76 1.00 -24.06
N LYS A 68 1.63 -0.33 -24.07
CA LYS A 68 0.35 -0.99 -24.37
C LYS A 68 -0.68 -0.86 -23.26
N VAL A 69 -0.20 -0.76 -22.02
CA VAL A 69 -1.04 -0.75 -20.82
C VAL A 69 -1.17 0.68 -20.23
N ASP A 70 -0.55 1.67 -20.88
CA ASP A 70 -0.57 3.11 -20.50
C ASP A 70 -0.12 3.35 -19.05
N VAL A 71 0.93 2.64 -18.64
CA VAL A 71 1.52 2.76 -17.31
C VAL A 71 3.01 3.05 -17.39
N SER A 72 3.57 3.64 -16.35
CA SER A 72 5.00 3.98 -16.34
C SER A 72 5.88 2.73 -16.36
N TYR A 73 7.09 2.83 -16.91
CA TYR A 73 8.04 1.72 -16.90
C TYR A 73 8.34 1.18 -15.50
N GLY A 74 8.33 2.04 -14.46
CA GLY A 74 8.57 1.61 -13.08
C GLY A 74 7.36 0.95 -12.42
N THR A 75 6.22 0.95 -13.10
CA THR A 75 4.96 0.34 -12.64
C THR A 75 4.78 -1.08 -13.19
N VAL A 76 5.33 -1.36 -14.38
CA VAL A 76 5.32 -2.68 -15.03
C VAL A 76 6.44 -3.56 -14.48
#